data_AF-A0A522C2Y3-F1
#
_entry.id   AF-A0A522C2Y3-F1
#
_cell.length_a   1.000
_cell.length_b   1.000
_cell.length_c   1.000
_cell.angle_alpha   90.00
_cell.angle_beta   90.00
_cell.angle_gamma   90.00
#
_symmetry.space_group_name_H-M   'P 1'
#
loop_
_entity.id
_entity.type
_entity.pdbx_description
1 polymer ?
#
loop_
_entity_poly.entity_id
_entity_poly.type
_entity_poly.pdbx_seq_one_letter_code
_entity_poly.pdbx_strand_id
1 'polypeptide(L)'
;EWNLQRTLAKVNYHIHTDAIKENLIPSELTKQQINFVYANEADMLNVALFGMTAKQWRDANPKAEGNIRDTASIEQLVVLSNMESINAVLIHQGLKQSERLQQLNTVAITQIKSLIGNKQIARIKK
;
A
#
# COMPACT_ATOMS: atom_id res chain seq x y z
N GLU A 1 -3.39 -18.65 12.74
CA GLU A 1 -2.69 -17.39 12.40
C GLU A 1 -3.06 -16.77 11.05
N TRP A 2 -3.10 -17.51 9.94
CA TRP A 2 -3.40 -16.95 8.60
C TRP A 2 -4.73 -16.20 8.47
N ASN A 3 -5.73 -16.56 9.29
CA ASN A 3 -7.00 -15.85 9.33
C ASN A 3 -6.88 -14.46 9.99
N LEU A 4 -5.99 -14.29 10.97
CA LEU A 4 -5.79 -13.01 11.66
C LEU A 4 -5.07 -12.00 10.77
N GLN A 5 -4.05 -12.44 10.02
CA GLN A 5 -3.33 -11.58 9.06
C GLN A 5 -4.24 -11.07 7.95
N ARG A 6 -5.14 -11.91 7.42
CA ARG A 6 -6.12 -11.46 6.42
C ARG A 6 -7.17 -10.52 7.00
N THR A 7 -7.63 -10.76 8.21
CA THR A 7 -8.54 -9.83 8.91
C THR A 7 -7.86 -8.49 9.12
N LEU A 8 -6.60 -8.47 9.57
CA LEU A 8 -5.86 -7.23 9.78
C LEU A 8 -5.64 -6.47 8.46
N ALA A 9 -5.24 -7.17 7.39
CA ALA A 9 -5.10 -6.56 6.08
C ALA A 9 -6.42 -5.95 5.57
N LYS A 10 -7.55 -6.64 5.79
CA LYS A 10 -8.88 -6.12 5.43
C LYS A 10 -9.25 -4.89 6.24
N VAL A 11 -9.00 -4.90 7.55
CA VAL A 11 -9.24 -3.73 8.41
C VAL A 11 -8.38 -2.55 7.97
N ASN A 12 -7.10 -2.78 7.68
CA ASN A 12 -6.18 -1.74 7.22
C ASN A 12 -6.63 -1.15 5.87
N TYR A 13 -7.08 -2.00 4.95
CA TYR A 13 -7.68 -1.55 3.70
C TYR A 13 -8.89 -0.63 3.94
N HIS A 14 -9.81 -1.01 4.83
CA HIS A 14 -10.98 -0.20 5.16
C HIS A 14 -10.60 1.16 5.77
N ILE A 15 -9.72 1.16 6.78
CA ILE A 15 -9.23 2.39 7.42
C ILE A 15 -8.60 3.33 6.39
N HIS A 16 -7.81 2.78 5.47
CA HIS A 16 -7.19 3.55 4.41
C HIS A 16 -8.20 4.12 3.41
N THR A 17 -9.16 3.32 2.94
CA THR A 17 -10.18 3.80 2.01
C THR A 17 -11.11 4.84 2.64
N ASP A 18 -11.42 4.71 3.92
CA ASP A 18 -12.25 5.67 4.64
C ASP A 18 -11.50 7.00 4.80
N ALA A 19 -10.22 6.98 5.15
CA ALA A 19 -9.40 8.19 5.20
C ALA A 19 -9.35 8.93 3.86
N ILE A 20 -9.19 8.20 2.73
CA ILE A 20 -9.25 8.79 1.38
C ILE A 20 -10.63 9.42 1.14
N LYS A 21 -11.70 8.68 1.43
CA LYS A 21 -13.07 9.12 1.21
C LYS A 21 -13.41 10.39 1.99
N GLU A 22 -12.99 10.47 3.24
CA GLU A 22 -13.37 11.56 4.14
C GLU A 22 -12.54 12.84 3.92
N ASN A 23 -11.28 12.71 3.48
CA ASN A 23 -10.36 13.84 3.44
C ASN A 23 -9.93 14.25 2.02
N LEU A 24 -9.97 13.33 1.05
CA LEU A 24 -9.44 13.56 -0.30
C LEU A 24 -10.53 13.59 -1.39
N ILE A 25 -11.76 13.18 -1.09
CA ILE A 25 -12.87 13.15 -2.05
C ILE A 25 -13.87 14.28 -1.75
N PRO A 26 -13.88 15.37 -2.54
CA PRO A 26 -14.94 16.36 -2.54
C PRO A 26 -16.31 15.75 -2.90
N SER A 27 -17.38 16.33 -2.35
CA SER A 27 -18.76 15.84 -2.53
C SER A 27 -19.26 15.99 -3.97
N GLU A 28 -18.62 16.86 -4.75
CA GLU A 28 -18.98 17.24 -6.11
C GLU A 28 -18.33 16.34 -7.18
N LEU A 29 -17.47 15.40 -6.79
CA LEU A 29 -16.78 14.54 -7.76
C LEU A 29 -17.69 13.47 -8.36
N THR A 30 -17.52 13.25 -9.67
CA THR A 30 -18.13 12.12 -10.36
C THR A 30 -17.52 10.78 -9.92
N LYS A 31 -18.25 9.69 -10.12
CA LYS A 31 -17.76 8.33 -9.83
C LYS A 31 -16.43 8.01 -10.52
N GLN A 32 -16.23 8.49 -11.74
CA GLN A 32 -14.97 8.30 -12.46
C GLN A 32 -13.81 9.03 -11.77
N GLN A 33 -14.01 10.30 -11.40
CA GLN A 33 -13.00 11.08 -10.67
C GLN A 33 -12.66 10.47 -9.31
N ILE A 34 -13.66 9.95 -8.59
CA ILE A 34 -13.47 9.22 -7.33
C ILE A 34 -12.57 7.99 -7.54
N ASN A 35 -12.83 7.20 -8.58
CA ASN A 35 -12.01 6.03 -8.91
C ASN A 35 -10.57 6.42 -9.25
N PHE A 36 -10.35 7.56 -9.90
CA PHE A 36 -9.01 8.07 -10.16
C PHE A 36 -8.27 8.42 -8.87
N VAL A 37 -8.94 9.02 -7.87
CA VAL A 37 -8.31 9.32 -6.57
C VAL A 37 -7.87 8.03 -5.87
N TYR A 38 -8.75 7.02 -5.80
CA TYR A 38 -8.39 5.72 -5.20
C TYR A 38 -7.25 5.03 -5.94
N ALA A 39 -7.28 5.01 -7.28
CA ALA A 39 -6.22 4.42 -8.09
C ALA A 39 -4.89 5.14 -7.89
N ASN A 40 -4.91 6.48 -7.81
CA ASN A 40 -3.72 7.30 -7.60
C ASN A 40 -3.10 7.05 -6.22
N GLU A 41 -3.91 6.96 -5.16
CA GLU A 41 -3.43 6.64 -3.81
C GLU A 41 -2.88 5.20 -3.73
N ALA A 42 -3.52 4.24 -4.41
CA ALA A 42 -3.00 2.87 -4.50
C ALA A 42 -1.67 2.79 -5.24
N ASP A 43 -1.52 3.56 -6.33
CA ASP A 43 -0.27 3.65 -7.08
C ASP A 43 0.84 4.34 -6.29
N MET A 44 0.53 5.34 -5.46
CA MET A 44 1.50 5.94 -4.54
C MET A 44 2.10 4.88 -3.61
N LEU A 45 1.28 3.98 -3.05
CA LEU A 45 1.77 2.88 -2.21
C LEU A 45 2.65 1.90 -3.01
N ASN A 46 2.28 1.62 -4.26
CA ASN A 46 3.10 0.77 -5.14
C ASN A 46 4.46 1.43 -5.44
N VAL A 47 4.48 2.73 -5.72
CA VAL A 47 5.71 3.49 -5.95
C VAL A 47 6.56 3.53 -4.68
N ALA A 48 5.95 3.72 -3.50
CA ALA A 48 6.66 3.75 -2.23
C ALA A 48 7.42 2.45 -1.92
N LEU A 49 6.86 1.29 -2.28
CA LEU A 49 7.43 -0.03 -1.98
C LEU A 49 8.22 -0.64 -3.14
N PHE A 50 7.70 -0.57 -4.36
CA PHE A 50 8.24 -1.24 -5.54
C PHE A 50 8.94 -0.29 -6.51
N GLY A 51 8.82 1.03 -6.32
CA GLY A 51 9.43 2.03 -7.20
C GLY A 51 8.74 2.17 -8.55
N MET A 52 7.55 1.60 -8.74
CA MET A 52 6.81 1.65 -10.00
C MET A 52 5.30 1.66 -9.78
N THR A 53 4.56 2.20 -10.75
CA THR A 53 3.09 2.17 -10.77
C THR A 53 2.57 0.81 -11.26
N ALA A 54 1.30 0.52 -11.02
CA ALA A 54 0.65 -0.68 -11.53
C ALA A 54 0.73 -0.76 -13.06
N LYS A 55 0.61 0.38 -13.75
CA LYS A 55 0.76 0.47 -15.20
C LYS A 55 2.18 0.11 -15.65
N GLN A 56 3.21 0.73 -15.05
CA GLN A 56 4.60 0.44 -15.38
C GLN A 56 4.95 -1.04 -15.16
N TRP A 57 4.44 -1.62 -14.07
CA TRP A 57 4.61 -3.04 -13.81
C TRP A 57 3.95 -3.91 -14.88
N ARG A 58 2.72 -3.57 -15.32
CA ARG A 58 2.03 -4.32 -16.38
C ARG A 58 2.71 -4.20 -17.73
N ASP A 59 3.20 -3.01 -18.07
CA ASP A 59 3.97 -2.76 -19.28
C ASP A 59 5.29 -3.58 -19.28
N ALA A 60 5.95 -3.71 -18.12
CA ALA A 60 7.15 -4.52 -17.96
C ALA A 60 6.87 -6.04 -17.90
N ASN A 61 5.65 -6.46 -17.56
CA ASN A 61 5.25 -7.85 -17.38
C ASN A 61 4.04 -8.22 -18.26
N PRO A 62 4.13 -8.13 -19.60
CA PRO A 62 2.99 -8.30 -20.50
C PRO A 62 2.40 -9.72 -20.47
N LYS A 63 3.17 -10.72 -20.03
CA LYS A 63 2.76 -12.12 -19.94
C LYS A 63 2.34 -12.55 -18.53
N ALA A 64 2.42 -11.68 -17.54
CA ALA A 64 2.05 -12.01 -16.17
C ALA A 64 0.53 -11.96 -16.00
N GLU A 65 -0.03 -13.03 -15.44
CA GLU A 65 -1.39 -13.06 -14.95
C GLU A 65 -1.43 -12.43 -13.55
N GLY A 66 -2.38 -11.51 -13.31
CA GLY A 66 -2.51 -10.80 -12.03
C GLY A 66 -1.86 -9.41 -11.99
N ASN A 67 -1.62 -8.93 -10.77
CA ASN A 67 -1.08 -7.60 -10.45
C ASN A 67 0.25 -7.70 -9.66
N ILE A 68 0.92 -6.56 -9.47
CA ILE A 68 2.21 -6.49 -8.75
C ILE A 68 2.16 -7.11 -7.34
N ARG A 69 1.04 -6.96 -6.63
CA ARG A 69 0.85 -7.49 -5.27
C ARG A 69 0.73 -9.02 -5.26
N ASP A 70 0.24 -9.63 -6.34
CA ASP A 70 0.15 -11.10 -6.47
C ASP A 70 1.54 -11.74 -6.58
N THR A 71 2.52 -10.98 -7.07
CA THR A 71 3.93 -11.41 -7.18
C THR A 71 4.80 -11.00 -5.99
N ALA A 72 4.23 -10.29 -5.01
CA ALA A 72 4.96 -9.77 -3.87
C ALA A 72 5.25 -10.86 -2.81
N SER A 73 6.38 -10.74 -2.13
CA SER A 73 6.71 -11.63 -1.01
C SER A 73 5.80 -11.35 0.20
N ILE A 74 5.70 -12.30 1.13
CA ILE A 74 4.93 -12.13 2.36
C ILE A 74 5.41 -10.89 3.13
N GLU A 75 6.73 -10.69 3.19
CA GLU A 75 7.34 -9.54 3.84
C GLU A 75 6.91 -8.23 3.17
N GLN A 76 6.87 -8.18 1.84
CA GLN A 76 6.38 -7.02 1.08
C GLN A 76 4.89 -6.77 1.32
N LEU A 77 4.06 -7.82 1.38
CA LEU A 77 2.63 -7.70 1.68
C LEU A 77 2.37 -7.17 3.10
N VAL A 78 3.17 -7.59 4.08
CA VAL A 78 3.10 -7.08 5.45
C VAL A 78 3.46 -5.59 5.51
N VAL A 79 4.54 -5.19 4.84
CA VAL A 79 4.93 -3.77 4.76
C VAL A 79 3.86 -2.95 4.06
N LEU A 80 3.31 -3.45 2.96
CA LEU A 80 2.22 -2.79 2.23
C LEU A 80 1.00 -2.56 3.11
N SER A 81 0.56 -3.58 3.85
CA SER A 81 -0.58 -3.44 4.77
C SER A 81 -0.33 -2.43 5.89
N ASN A 82 0.91 -2.34 6.38
CA ASN A 82 1.27 -1.34 7.39
C ASN A 82 1.32 0.08 6.81
N MET A 83 1.82 0.22 5.58
CA MET A 83 1.80 1.51 4.87
C MET A 83 0.38 2.01 4.62
N GLU A 84 -0.60 1.13 4.37
CA GLU A 84 -2.02 1.52 4.26
C GLU A 84 -2.50 2.21 5.55
N SER A 85 -2.21 1.62 6.72
CA SER A 85 -2.54 2.23 8.02
C SER A 85 -1.83 3.56 8.27
N ILE A 86 -0.53 3.64 7.95
CA ILE A 86 0.25 4.86 8.11
C ILE A 86 -0.27 5.95 7.18
N ASN A 87 -0.55 5.61 5.91
CA ASN A 87 -1.07 6.58 4.96
C ASN A 87 -2.41 7.17 5.41
N ALA A 88 -3.29 6.36 6.00
CA ALA A 88 -4.55 6.85 6.58
C ALA A 88 -4.31 7.92 7.65
N VAL A 89 -3.36 7.68 8.57
CA VAL A 89 -2.99 8.66 9.61
C VAL A 89 -2.43 9.94 8.98
N LEU A 90 -1.55 9.82 7.98
CA LEU A 90 -0.97 10.98 7.31
C LEU A 90 -2.00 11.79 6.51
N ILE A 91 -3.01 11.12 5.95
CA ILE A 91 -4.15 11.77 5.29
C ILE A 91 -4.94 12.60 6.31
N HIS A 92 -5.26 12.03 7.48
CA HIS A 92 -5.97 12.76 8.54
C HIS A 92 -5.16 13.94 9.10
N GLN A 93 -3.83 13.87 9.05
CA GLN A 93 -2.95 14.98 9.41
C GLN A 93 -2.87 16.06 8.32
N GLY A 94 -3.53 15.87 7.18
CA GLY A 94 -3.58 16.84 6.08
C GLY A 94 -2.29 16.92 5.25
N LEU A 95 -1.41 15.91 5.31
CA LEU A 95 -0.16 15.93 4.55
C LEU A 95 -0.43 15.77 3.04
N LYS A 96 0.34 16.50 2.24
CA LYS A 96 0.27 16.39 0.78
C LYS A 96 0.79 15.02 0.33
N GLN A 97 0.24 14.53 -0.77
CA GLN A 97 0.60 13.22 -1.33
C GLN A 97 2.11 13.06 -1.55
N SER A 98 2.80 14.10 -2.00
CA SER A 98 4.26 14.08 -2.20
C SER A 98 5.04 13.89 -0.91
N GLU A 99 4.60 14.50 0.19
CA GLU A 99 5.21 14.35 1.52
C GLU A 99 4.94 12.96 2.07
N ARG A 100 3.70 12.47 1.92
CA ARG A 100 3.30 11.11 2.30
C ARG A 100 4.14 10.07 1.58
N LEU A 101 4.34 10.20 0.27
CA LEU A 101 5.17 9.29 -0.53
C LEU A 101 6.60 9.16 0.01
N GLN A 102 7.25 10.28 0.34
CA GLN A 102 8.63 10.26 0.88
C GLN A 102 8.70 9.54 2.23
N GLN A 103 7.75 9.82 3.12
CA GLN A 103 7.69 9.16 4.42
C GLN A 103 7.40 7.66 4.27
N LEU A 104 6.42 7.30 3.45
CA LEU A 104 6.04 5.91 3.20
C LEU A 104 7.19 5.11 2.57
N ASN A 105 7.96 5.69 1.65
CA ASN A 105 9.14 5.04 1.09
C ASN A 105 10.23 4.80 2.14
N THR A 106 10.48 5.79 3.01
CA THR A 106 11.43 5.66 4.12
C THR A 106 11.01 4.55 5.08
N VAL A 107 9.72 4.49 5.41
CA VAL A 107 9.12 3.44 6.22
C VAL A 107 9.26 2.08 5.55
N ALA A 108 8.93 1.97 4.26
CA ALA A 108 9.02 0.73 3.49
C ALA A 108 10.45 0.17 3.51
N ILE A 109 11.45 1.00 3.21
CA ILE A 109 12.87 0.61 3.22
C ILE A 109 13.27 0.10 4.61
N THR A 110 12.89 0.83 5.67
CA THR A 110 13.24 0.49 7.04
C THR A 110 12.61 -0.84 7.47
N GLN A 111 11.34 -1.05 7.15
CA GLN A 111 10.63 -2.28 7.51
C GLN A 111 11.15 -3.47 6.71
N ILE A 112 11.34 -3.35 5.39
CA ILE A 112 11.90 -4.43 4.57
C ILE A 112 13.29 -4.84 5.07
N LYS A 113 14.18 -3.88 5.35
CA LYS A 113 15.50 -4.18 5.94
C LYS A 113 15.38 -4.93 7.27
N SER A 114 14.43 -4.53 8.11
CA SER A 114 14.20 -5.16 9.41
C SER A 114 13.64 -6.58 9.27
N LEU A 115 12.72 -6.80 8.32
CA LEU A 115 12.09 -8.10 8.10
C LEU A 115 13.06 -9.10 7.46
N ILE A 116 13.85 -8.67 6.48
CA ILE A 116 14.86 -9.50 5.81
C ILE A 116 16.05 -9.78 6.74
N GLY A 117 16.49 -8.78 7.52
CA GLY A 117 17.58 -8.93 8.49
C GLY A 117 17.22 -9.82 9.69
N ASN A 118 15.93 -10.02 9.97
CA ASN A 118 15.48 -10.79 11.12
C ASN A 118 15.24 -12.27 10.77
N LYS A 119 16.27 -13.11 11.05
CA LYS A 119 16.25 -14.57 10.82
C LYS A 119 15.08 -15.30 11.49
N GLN A 120 14.41 -14.71 12.49
CA GLN A 120 13.24 -15.33 13.13
C GLN A 120 11.98 -15.31 12.26
N ILE A 121 11.82 -14.34 11.37
CA ILE A 121 10.65 -14.23 10.50
C ILE A 121 10.63 -15.35 9.45
N ALA A 122 11.81 -15.80 9.02
CA ALA A 122 11.95 -16.99 8.18
C ALA A 122 11.37 -18.26 8.83
N ARG A 123 11.26 -18.32 10.16
CA ARG A 123 10.67 -19.47 10.91
C ARG A 123 9.15 -19.43 11.01
N ILE A 124 8.51 -18.29 10.72
CA ILE A 124 7.04 -18.14 10.72
C ILE A 124 6.42 -18.79 9.46
N LYS A 125 7.24 -19.19 8.47
CA LYS A 125 6.81 -19.92 7.26
C LYS A 125 6.50 -21.41 7.49
N LYS A 126 6.28 -21.85 8.73
CA LYS A 126 5.97 -23.25 9.07
C LYS A 126 4.51 -23.44 9.44
#